data_AF-A0A5J9W4U9-F1
#
_entry.id   AF-A0A5J9W4U9-F1
#
_cell.length_a   1.000
_cell.length_b   1.000
_cell.length_c   1.000
_cell.angle_alpha   90.00
_cell.angle_beta   90.00
_cell.angle_gamma   90.00
#
_symmetry.space_group_name_H-M   'P 1'
#
loop_
_entity.id
_entity.type
_entity.pdbx_description
1 polymer ?
#
loop_
_entity_poly.entity_id
_entity_poly.type
_entity_poly.pdbx_seq_one_letter_code
_entity_poly.pdbx_strand_id
1 'polypeptide(L)'
;MKATVVFLLHLAFISLAAACPNVPSMSVEEACRAATGTPLMYGLCKDALCDVAFATSGVDLYALVAAKRAIASYGDTARAISDRLSGAGGAASGSLVGDEKDAYDVCAGTYSLGTGTMEQVADALIGCRFGDDLGKLYKDGIAQMETCRDKLLTLTSSPLYDMILGDRNKAILAYFLGRLLGVQ
;
A
#
# COMPACT_ATOMS: atom_id res chain seq x y z
N MET A 1 -16.42 5.57 44.79
CA MET A 1 -17.09 6.46 43.82
C MET A 1 -16.14 6.69 42.66
N LYS A 2 -16.68 6.65 41.44
CA LYS A 2 -15.97 6.36 40.17
C LYS A 2 -14.99 7.47 39.77
N ALA A 3 -13.75 7.09 39.47
CA ALA A 3 -12.83 7.91 38.68
C ALA A 3 -13.10 7.63 37.19
N THR A 4 -13.64 8.62 36.50
CA THR A 4 -13.83 8.60 35.05
C THR A 4 -12.49 8.82 34.38
N VAL A 5 -11.92 7.79 33.77
CA VAL A 5 -10.76 7.93 32.88
C VAL A 5 -11.28 8.28 31.49
N VAL A 6 -11.10 9.54 31.10
CA VAL A 6 -11.37 10.02 29.74
C VAL A 6 -10.23 9.54 28.85
N PHE A 7 -10.51 8.55 28.02
CA PHE A 7 -9.59 8.04 27.01
C PHE A 7 -9.48 9.08 25.89
N LEU A 8 -8.36 9.81 25.86
CA LEU A 8 -8.06 10.80 24.82
C LEU A 8 -7.89 10.10 23.47
N LEU A 9 -8.92 10.22 22.61
CA LEU A 9 -8.86 9.87 21.20
C LEU A 9 -7.63 10.54 20.56
N HIS A 10 -6.71 9.73 20.05
CA HIS A 10 -5.71 10.18 19.08
C HIS A 10 -6.43 10.41 17.74
N LEU A 11 -7.14 11.53 17.63
CA LEU A 11 -7.51 12.09 16.34
C LEU A 11 -6.21 12.58 15.70
N ALA A 12 -5.57 11.71 14.93
CA ALA A 12 -4.61 12.17 13.93
C ALA A 12 -5.40 13.07 12.97
N PHE A 13 -5.29 14.39 13.20
CA PHE A 13 -5.67 15.37 12.21
C PHE A 13 -4.83 15.08 10.97
N ILE A 14 -5.43 14.41 9.98
CA ILE A 14 -4.92 14.47 8.62
C ILE A 14 -5.04 15.95 8.27
N SER A 15 -3.94 16.68 8.35
CA SER A 15 -3.84 18.03 7.80
C SER A 15 -4.52 17.99 6.43
N LEU A 16 -5.53 18.85 6.22
CA LEU A 16 -6.02 19.12 4.89
C LEU A 16 -4.80 19.61 4.09
N ALA A 17 -4.09 18.68 3.44
CA ALA A 17 -3.31 19.02 2.28
C ALA A 17 -4.27 19.80 1.39
N ALA A 18 -3.90 21.03 1.04
CA ALA A 18 -4.74 21.85 0.18
C ALA A 18 -5.13 20.99 -1.02
N ALA A 19 -6.43 20.83 -1.26
CA ALA A 19 -6.92 20.00 -2.34
C ALA A 19 -6.27 20.47 -3.65
N CYS A 20 -5.74 19.53 -4.44
CA CYS A 20 -5.04 19.91 -5.65
C CYS A 20 -6.01 20.61 -6.62
N PRO A 21 -5.57 21.70 -7.28
CA PRO A 21 -6.44 22.45 -8.17
C PRO A 21 -6.84 21.59 -9.37
N ASN A 22 -8.07 21.76 -9.85
CA ASN A 22 -8.62 21.11 -11.05
C ASN A 22 -8.67 19.57 -11.02
N VAL A 23 -8.69 18.96 -9.83
CA VAL A 23 -8.87 17.50 -9.69
C VAL A 23 -10.36 17.14 -9.73
N PRO A 24 -10.77 16.12 -10.51
CA PRO A 24 -12.14 15.61 -10.49
C PRO A 24 -12.57 15.18 -9.09
N SER A 25 -13.81 15.51 -8.71
CA SER A 25 -14.45 15.04 -7.47
C SER A 25 -15.39 13.89 -7.79
N MET A 26 -15.30 12.81 -7.02
CA MET A 26 -16.12 11.61 -7.15
C MET A 26 -16.55 11.12 -5.76
N SER A 27 -17.63 10.35 -5.69
CA SER A 27 -17.86 9.47 -4.54
C SER A 27 -16.87 8.30 -4.53
N VAL A 28 -16.71 7.63 -3.38
CA VAL A 28 -15.88 6.41 -3.28
C VAL A 28 -16.39 5.34 -4.23
N GLU A 29 -17.70 5.15 -4.34
CA GLU A 29 -18.32 4.18 -5.25
C GLU A 29 -17.98 4.44 -6.70
N GLU A 30 -18.07 5.69 -7.16
CA GLU A 30 -17.76 6.09 -8.53
C GLU A 30 -16.27 5.92 -8.83
N ALA A 31 -15.39 6.40 -7.94
CA ALA A 31 -13.96 6.27 -8.09
C ALA A 31 -13.53 4.80 -8.16
N CYS A 32 -14.04 3.95 -7.26
CA CYS A 32 -13.72 2.52 -7.28
C CYS A 32 -14.24 1.82 -8.54
N ARG A 33 -15.44 2.15 -9.04
CA ARG A 33 -15.94 1.60 -10.30
C ARG A 33 -15.13 2.06 -11.50
N ALA A 34 -14.70 3.33 -11.52
CA ALA A 34 -13.92 3.89 -12.62
C ALA A 34 -12.47 3.37 -12.65
N ALA A 35 -11.86 3.22 -11.48
CA ALA A 35 -10.46 2.79 -11.35
C ALA A 35 -10.28 1.28 -11.52
N THR A 36 -11.26 0.48 -11.12
CA THR A 36 -11.10 -0.99 -11.02
C THR A 36 -11.95 -1.73 -12.04
N GLY A 37 -11.42 -2.85 -12.57
CA GLY A 37 -12.09 -3.66 -13.59
C GLY A 37 -12.59 -5.02 -13.10
N THR A 38 -12.39 -5.37 -11.83
CA THR A 38 -12.74 -6.69 -11.28
C THR A 38 -13.43 -6.57 -9.92
N PRO A 39 -14.31 -7.51 -9.54
CA PRO A 39 -14.96 -7.49 -8.22
C PRO A 39 -13.97 -7.49 -7.05
N LEU A 40 -12.85 -8.23 -7.19
CA LEU A 40 -11.80 -8.29 -6.18
C LEU A 40 -11.17 -6.91 -5.94
N MET A 41 -10.76 -6.22 -7.01
CA MET A 41 -10.14 -4.90 -6.89
C MET A 41 -11.15 -3.84 -6.45
N TYR A 42 -12.42 -3.97 -6.84
CA TYR A 42 -13.49 -3.10 -6.37
C TYR A 42 -13.69 -3.23 -4.85
N GLY A 43 -13.76 -4.46 -4.32
CA GLY A 43 -13.83 -4.71 -2.88
C GLY A 43 -12.62 -4.13 -2.15
N LEU A 44 -11.40 -4.40 -2.64
CA LEU A 44 -10.17 -3.84 -2.08
C LEU A 44 -10.17 -2.30 -2.08
N CYS A 45 -10.71 -1.68 -3.13
CA CYS A 45 -10.85 -0.23 -3.21
C CYS A 45 -11.81 0.32 -2.15
N LYS A 46 -12.99 -0.31 -2.00
CA LYS A 46 -13.97 0.07 -0.98
C LYS A 46 -13.39 -0.06 0.43
N ASP A 47 -12.65 -1.13 0.68
CA ASP A 47 -12.00 -1.37 1.98
C ASP A 47 -10.88 -0.36 2.24
N ALA A 48 -10.05 -0.04 1.24
CA ALA A 48 -8.97 0.93 1.41
C ALA A 48 -9.47 2.35 1.72
N LEU A 49 -10.65 2.71 1.19
CA LEU A 49 -11.27 4.03 1.31
C LEU A 49 -12.41 4.09 2.35
N CYS A 50 -12.59 3.05 3.17
CA CYS A 50 -13.74 2.94 4.09
C CYS A 50 -13.83 4.09 5.12
N ASP A 51 -12.68 4.64 5.52
CA ASP A 51 -12.58 5.73 6.51
C ASP A 51 -12.72 7.14 5.88
N VAL A 52 -12.90 7.24 4.55
CA VAL A 52 -13.19 8.51 3.89
C VAL A 52 -14.63 8.91 4.18
N ALA A 53 -14.81 9.85 5.10
CA ALA A 53 -16.13 10.25 5.59
C ALA A 53 -16.92 11.22 4.68
N PHE A 54 -16.27 11.80 3.65
CA PHE A 54 -16.92 12.77 2.77
C PHE A 54 -17.76 12.10 1.68
N ALA A 55 -18.93 12.67 1.37
CA ALA A 55 -19.80 12.17 0.31
C ALA A 55 -19.10 12.13 -1.06
N THR A 56 -18.26 13.12 -1.34
CA THR A 56 -17.33 13.14 -2.48
C THR A 56 -15.98 13.70 -2.04
N SER A 57 -14.92 13.36 -2.76
CA SER A 57 -13.59 13.94 -2.58
C SER A 57 -12.83 13.98 -3.91
N GLY A 58 -11.78 14.79 -3.96
CA GLY A 58 -10.85 14.76 -5.08
C GLY A 58 -10.21 13.38 -5.21
N VAL A 59 -10.06 12.90 -6.44
CA VAL A 59 -9.44 11.60 -6.71
C VAL A 59 -7.95 11.55 -6.31
N ASP A 60 -7.31 12.70 -6.10
CA ASP A 60 -5.98 12.87 -5.50
C ASP A 60 -5.93 12.36 -4.06
N LEU A 61 -6.96 12.67 -3.25
CA LEU A 61 -7.09 12.12 -1.90
C LEU A 61 -7.21 10.60 -1.93
N TYR A 62 -8.00 10.04 -2.84
CA TYR A 62 -8.18 8.59 -2.94
C TYR A 62 -6.89 7.87 -3.35
N ALA A 63 -6.16 8.41 -4.32
CA ALA A 63 -4.84 7.90 -4.68
C ALA A 63 -3.86 7.97 -3.50
N LEU A 64 -3.88 9.07 -2.74
CA LEU A 64 -3.00 9.26 -1.58
C LEU A 64 -3.32 8.28 -0.44
N VAL A 65 -4.61 8.11 -0.12
CA VAL A 65 -5.06 7.13 0.89
C VAL A 65 -4.62 5.73 0.47
N ALA A 66 -4.84 5.33 -0.79
CA ALA A 66 -4.41 4.03 -1.28
C ALA A 66 -2.89 3.83 -1.21
N ALA A 67 -2.09 4.83 -1.60
CA ALA A 67 -0.63 4.79 -1.47
C ALA A 67 -0.17 4.64 -0.02
N LYS A 68 -0.76 5.40 0.92
CA LYS A 68 -0.45 5.29 2.36
C LYS A 68 -0.88 3.95 2.95
N ARG A 69 -2.00 3.37 2.51
CA ARG A 69 -2.43 2.02 2.89
C ARG A 69 -1.48 0.95 2.35
N ALA A 70 -0.96 1.11 1.14
CA ALA A 70 0.07 0.23 0.60
C ALA A 70 1.35 0.30 1.44
N ILE A 71 1.85 1.50 1.76
CA ILE A 71 3.03 1.70 2.61
C ILE A 71 2.86 1.05 4.00
N ALA A 72 1.69 1.25 4.64
CA ALA A 72 1.42 0.65 5.94
C ALA A 72 1.48 -0.89 5.87
N SER A 73 0.85 -1.45 4.85
CA SER A 73 0.84 -2.90 4.58
C SER A 73 2.26 -3.43 4.31
N TYR A 74 3.09 -2.66 3.58
CA TYR A 74 4.50 -2.99 3.36
C TYR A 74 5.28 -3.05 4.67
N GLY A 75 5.03 -2.13 5.60
CA GLY A 75 5.64 -2.15 6.92
C GLY A 75 5.28 -3.39 7.72
N ASP A 76 4.03 -3.86 7.64
CA ASP A 76 3.57 -5.08 8.31
C ASP A 76 4.26 -6.32 7.73
N THR A 77 4.34 -6.43 6.41
CA THR A 77 5.01 -7.54 5.74
C THR A 77 6.52 -7.52 5.93
N ALA A 78 7.16 -6.35 5.89
CA ALA A 78 8.59 -6.22 6.16
C ALA A 78 8.95 -6.69 7.58
N ARG A 79 8.11 -6.40 8.58
CA ARG A 79 8.27 -6.93 9.94
C ARG A 79 8.14 -8.46 9.95
N ALA A 80 7.12 -9.01 9.28
CA ALA A 80 6.97 -10.46 9.17
C ALA A 80 8.17 -11.14 8.49
N ILE A 81 8.73 -10.53 7.43
CA ILE A 81 9.97 -11.00 6.79
C ILE A 81 11.15 -10.96 7.78
N SER A 82 11.28 -9.88 8.54
CA SER A 82 12.35 -9.73 9.55
C SER A 82 12.23 -10.75 10.67
N ASP A 83 11.01 -11.04 11.15
CA ASP A 83 10.76 -12.07 12.15
C ASP A 83 11.17 -13.46 11.63
N ARG A 84 10.90 -13.75 10.34
CA ARG A 84 11.36 -14.99 9.71
C ARG A 84 12.89 -15.07 9.64
N LEU A 85 13.54 -14.00 9.17
CA LEU A 85 15.00 -13.94 9.04
C LEU A 85 15.75 -14.02 10.37
N SER A 86 15.17 -13.47 11.44
CA SER A 86 15.76 -13.47 12.78
C SER A 86 15.38 -14.69 13.63
N GLY A 87 14.38 -15.48 13.21
CA GLY A 87 13.78 -16.53 14.03
C GLY A 87 12.95 -15.99 15.21
N ALA A 88 12.60 -14.69 15.19
CA ALA A 88 11.73 -14.08 16.19
C ALA A 88 10.24 -14.37 15.91
N GLY A 89 9.36 -13.94 16.82
CA GLY A 89 7.90 -13.97 16.59
C GLY A 89 7.26 -15.36 16.53
N GLY A 90 7.92 -16.40 17.04
CA GLY A 90 7.40 -17.78 16.99
C GLY A 90 7.52 -18.44 15.61
N ALA A 91 8.30 -17.86 14.69
CA ALA A 91 8.72 -18.55 13.48
C ALA A 91 9.46 -19.86 13.85
N ALA A 92 9.23 -20.92 13.06
CA ALA A 92 9.82 -22.23 13.31
C ALA A 92 11.32 -22.10 13.57
N SER A 93 11.76 -22.63 14.70
CA SER A 93 13.07 -22.40 15.31
C SER A 93 14.17 -23.15 14.56
N GLY A 94 14.46 -22.70 13.34
CA GLY A 94 15.61 -23.10 12.55
C GLY A 94 16.11 -21.86 11.82
N SER A 95 17.42 -21.64 11.79
CA SER A 95 17.98 -20.62 10.91
C SER A 95 17.51 -20.97 9.49
N LEU A 96 16.81 -20.05 8.83
CA LEU A 96 16.49 -20.20 7.42
C LEU A 96 17.80 -20.43 6.65
N VAL A 97 17.76 -21.33 5.68
CA VAL A 97 18.90 -21.70 4.85
C VAL A 97 18.47 -21.85 3.40
N GLY A 98 19.43 -21.77 2.49
CA GLY A 98 19.23 -21.99 1.06
C GLY A 98 18.15 -21.08 0.47
N ASP A 99 17.35 -21.65 -0.43
CA ASP A 99 16.40 -20.90 -1.25
C ASP A 99 15.37 -20.09 -0.45
N GLU A 100 14.94 -20.57 0.71
CA GLU A 100 13.97 -19.84 1.55
C GLU A 100 14.60 -18.58 2.15
N LYS A 101 15.83 -18.68 2.66
CA LYS A 101 16.57 -17.52 3.15
C LYS A 101 16.82 -16.51 2.03
N ASP A 102 17.30 -16.99 0.89
CA ASP A 102 17.58 -16.13 -0.27
C ASP A 102 16.31 -15.42 -0.77
N ALA A 103 15.16 -16.10 -0.72
CA ALA A 103 13.89 -15.50 -1.09
C ALA A 103 13.47 -14.38 -0.13
N TYR A 104 13.56 -14.61 1.17
CA TYR A 104 13.22 -13.57 2.15
C TYR A 104 14.23 -12.41 2.17
N ASP A 105 15.52 -12.65 1.91
CA ASP A 105 16.51 -11.58 1.78
C ASP A 105 16.22 -10.68 0.55
N VAL A 106 15.85 -11.29 -0.59
CA VAL A 106 15.36 -10.53 -1.78
C VAL A 106 14.11 -9.74 -1.42
N CYS A 107 13.14 -10.37 -0.77
CA CYS A 107 11.93 -9.69 -0.34
C CYS A 107 12.24 -8.51 0.58
N ALA A 108 13.08 -8.66 1.62
CA ALA A 108 13.48 -7.57 2.51
C ALA A 108 14.04 -6.36 1.74
N GLY A 109 14.91 -6.60 0.75
CA GLY A 109 15.44 -5.54 -0.12
C GLY A 109 14.35 -4.84 -0.93
N THR A 110 13.48 -5.61 -1.60
CA THR A 110 12.39 -5.05 -2.41
C THR A 110 11.33 -4.30 -1.60
N TYR A 111 11.06 -4.70 -0.34
CA TYR A 111 10.14 -3.97 0.54
C TYR A 111 10.70 -2.62 0.96
N SER A 112 12.01 -2.53 1.21
CA SER A 112 12.69 -1.25 1.46
C SER A 112 12.58 -0.32 0.25
N LEU A 113 12.94 -0.82 -0.95
CA LEU A 113 12.86 -0.05 -2.20
C LEU A 113 11.41 0.34 -2.54
N GLY A 114 10.48 -0.62 -2.48
CA GLY A 114 9.06 -0.40 -2.78
C GLY A 114 8.41 0.60 -1.84
N THR A 115 8.78 0.59 -0.55
CA THR A 115 8.35 1.61 0.42
C THR A 115 8.84 3.00 0.01
N GLY A 116 10.15 3.16 -0.23
CA GLY A 116 10.72 4.45 -0.64
C GLY A 116 10.14 4.97 -1.97
N THR A 117 9.82 4.08 -2.91
CA THR A 117 9.16 4.46 -4.16
C THR A 117 7.71 4.90 -3.93
N MET A 118 6.93 4.19 -3.11
CA MET A 118 5.54 4.56 -2.82
C MET A 118 5.45 5.81 -1.94
N GLU A 119 6.46 6.10 -1.12
CA GLU A 119 6.59 7.38 -0.41
C GLU A 119 6.78 8.54 -1.38
N GLN A 120 7.62 8.38 -2.41
CA GLN A 120 7.77 9.39 -3.48
C GLN A 120 6.46 9.63 -4.23
N VAL A 121 5.67 8.57 -4.48
CA VAL A 121 4.31 8.71 -5.01
C VAL A 121 3.45 9.56 -4.09
N ALA A 122 3.42 9.25 -2.80
CA ALA A 122 2.63 10.01 -1.83
C ALA A 122 3.05 11.49 -1.77
N ASP A 123 4.35 11.77 -1.81
CA ASP A 123 4.89 13.13 -1.82
C ASP A 123 4.55 13.89 -3.11
N ALA A 124 4.50 13.20 -4.25
CA ALA A 124 4.04 13.77 -5.50
C ALA A 124 2.56 14.14 -5.45
N LEU A 125 1.72 13.27 -4.88
CA LEU A 125 0.29 13.54 -4.69
C LEU A 125 0.06 14.74 -3.75
N ILE A 126 0.76 14.79 -2.62
CA ILE A 126 0.69 15.93 -1.67
C ILE A 126 1.12 17.24 -2.33
N GLY A 127 2.13 17.19 -3.21
CA GLY A 127 2.62 18.35 -3.93
C GLY A 127 1.91 18.65 -5.24
N CYS A 128 0.80 17.96 -5.56
CA CYS A 128 0.04 18.12 -6.81
C CYS A 128 0.89 17.93 -8.08
N ARG A 129 1.89 17.04 -8.04
CA ARG A 129 2.80 16.74 -9.15
C ARG A 129 2.33 15.50 -9.89
N PHE A 130 1.41 15.67 -10.84
CA PHE A 130 0.82 14.57 -11.62
C PHE A 130 1.47 14.39 -13.01
N GLY A 131 2.72 14.81 -13.18
CA GLY A 131 3.44 14.70 -14.46
C GLY A 131 3.79 13.25 -14.83
N ASP A 132 4.36 13.09 -16.03
CA ASP A 132 4.65 11.79 -16.65
C ASP A 132 5.47 10.83 -15.76
N ASP A 133 6.35 11.37 -14.91
CA ASP A 133 7.20 10.59 -14.03
C ASP A 133 6.41 9.85 -12.92
N LEU A 134 5.24 10.36 -12.53
CA LEU A 134 4.44 9.74 -11.45
C LEU A 134 3.96 8.35 -11.84
N GLY A 135 3.59 8.15 -13.11
CA GLY A 135 3.15 6.86 -13.62
C GLY A 135 4.28 5.83 -13.61
N LYS A 136 5.49 6.28 -13.93
CA LYS A 136 6.69 5.45 -13.78
C LYS A 136 6.95 5.07 -12.32
N LEU A 137 6.85 6.02 -11.38
CA LEU A 137 7.03 5.73 -9.95
C LEU A 137 6.06 4.66 -9.45
N TYR A 138 4.78 4.75 -9.80
CA TYR A 138 3.81 3.70 -9.49
C TYR A 138 4.24 2.32 -10.01
N LYS A 139 4.62 2.25 -11.29
CA LYS A 139 5.03 0.99 -11.95
C LYS A 139 6.29 0.42 -11.32
N ASP A 140 7.28 1.26 -11.01
CA ASP A 140 8.50 0.86 -10.33
C ASP A 140 8.18 0.26 -8.96
N GLY A 141 7.29 0.88 -8.19
CA GLY A 141 6.86 0.37 -6.88
C GLY A 141 6.11 -0.98 -6.96
N ILE A 142 5.24 -1.14 -7.97
CA ILE A 142 4.58 -2.42 -8.26
C ILE A 142 5.61 -3.49 -8.61
N ALA A 143 6.60 -3.17 -9.46
CA ALA A 143 7.63 -4.10 -9.89
C ALA A 143 8.48 -4.64 -8.72
N GLN A 144 8.70 -3.84 -7.67
CA GLN A 144 9.36 -4.32 -6.44
C GLN A 144 8.54 -5.43 -5.77
N MET A 145 7.24 -5.25 -5.63
CA MET A 145 6.36 -6.26 -5.02
C MET A 145 6.26 -7.52 -5.89
N GLU A 146 6.26 -7.36 -7.21
CA GLU A 146 6.30 -8.48 -8.14
C GLU A 146 7.61 -9.26 -8.04
N THR A 147 8.75 -8.58 -7.87
CA THR A 147 10.05 -9.22 -7.69
C THR A 147 10.06 -10.13 -6.45
N CYS A 148 9.54 -9.66 -5.31
CA CYS A 148 9.40 -10.51 -4.12
C CYS A 148 8.43 -11.67 -4.33
N ARG A 149 7.25 -11.40 -4.91
CA ARG A 149 6.26 -12.45 -5.21
C ARG A 149 6.86 -13.56 -6.07
N ASP A 150 7.54 -13.18 -7.15
CA ASP A 150 8.11 -14.13 -8.11
C ASP A 150 9.22 -14.96 -7.49
N LYS A 151 10.00 -14.36 -6.59
CA LYS A 151 10.99 -15.09 -5.81
C LYS A 151 10.34 -16.05 -4.79
N LEU A 152 9.25 -15.68 -4.13
CA LEU A 152 8.55 -16.60 -3.23
C LEU A 152 7.84 -17.74 -3.95
N LEU A 153 7.37 -17.53 -5.18
CA LEU A 153 6.74 -18.56 -6.00
C LEU A 153 7.70 -19.71 -6.35
N THR A 154 9.01 -19.54 -6.19
CA THR A 154 9.99 -20.63 -6.38
C THR A 154 10.02 -21.60 -5.20
N LEU A 155 9.43 -21.24 -4.06
CA LEU A 155 9.36 -22.11 -2.87
C LEU A 155 8.12 -23.01 -2.93
N THR A 156 8.22 -24.20 -2.36
CA THR A 156 7.07 -25.14 -2.25
C THR A 156 5.89 -24.52 -1.49
N SER A 157 6.18 -23.71 -0.48
CA SER A 157 5.19 -22.97 0.30
C SER A 157 5.88 -21.83 1.06
N SER A 158 5.18 -20.72 1.26
CA SER A 158 5.61 -19.70 2.20
C SER A 158 4.39 -19.16 2.97
N PRO A 159 4.49 -18.99 4.30
CA PRO A 159 3.43 -18.37 5.08
C PRO A 159 3.23 -16.87 4.77
N LEU A 160 4.12 -16.25 3.98
CA LEU A 160 4.03 -14.83 3.62
C LEU A 160 3.36 -14.58 2.26
N TYR A 161 2.98 -15.63 1.54
CA TYR A 161 2.46 -15.51 0.18
C TYR A 161 1.24 -14.58 0.08
N ASP A 162 0.26 -14.76 0.97
CA ASP A 162 -0.97 -13.96 0.98
C ASP A 162 -0.72 -12.49 1.33
N MET A 163 0.24 -12.22 2.23
CA MET A 163 0.62 -10.85 2.59
C MET A 163 1.21 -10.13 1.38
N ILE A 164 2.15 -10.77 0.68
CA ILE A 164 2.84 -10.19 -0.47
C ILE A 164 1.90 -10.00 -1.66
N LEU A 165 0.98 -10.94 -1.88
CA LEU A 165 -0.06 -10.77 -2.90
C LEU A 165 -0.99 -9.60 -2.55
N GLY A 166 -1.34 -9.46 -1.27
CA GLY A 166 -2.12 -8.33 -0.75
C GLY A 166 -1.40 -6.99 -0.96
N ASP A 167 -0.09 -6.94 -0.72
CA ASP A 167 0.74 -5.74 -0.91
C ASP A 167 0.81 -5.34 -2.38
N ARG A 168 1.08 -6.29 -3.27
CA ARG A 168 1.04 -6.07 -4.71
C ARG A 168 -0.31 -5.49 -5.16
N ASN A 169 -1.43 -6.06 -4.68
CA ASN A 169 -2.75 -5.58 -5.06
C ASN A 169 -3.04 -4.17 -4.54
N LYS A 170 -2.56 -3.81 -3.34
CA LYS A 170 -2.66 -2.43 -2.82
C LYS A 170 -1.81 -1.45 -3.64
N ALA A 171 -0.62 -1.86 -4.08
CA ALA A 171 0.23 -1.07 -4.97
C ALA A 171 -0.47 -0.77 -6.30
N ILE A 172 -1.06 -1.81 -6.90
CA ILE A 172 -1.83 -1.70 -8.15
C ILE A 172 -3.07 -0.83 -7.96
N LEU A 173 -3.77 -0.97 -6.84
CA LEU A 173 -4.93 -0.13 -6.51
C LEU A 173 -4.53 1.35 -6.44
N ALA A 174 -3.42 1.67 -5.77
CA ALA A 174 -2.92 3.04 -5.69
C ALA A 174 -2.65 3.62 -7.09
N TYR A 175 -2.02 2.83 -7.97
CA TYR A 175 -1.82 3.22 -9.37
C TYR A 175 -3.14 3.41 -10.12
N PHE A 176 -4.10 2.50 -9.99
CA PHE A 176 -5.40 2.59 -10.65
C PHE A 176 -6.18 3.85 -10.25
N LEU A 177 -6.16 4.21 -8.97
CA LEU A 177 -6.74 5.47 -8.50
C LEU A 177 -5.92 6.67 -9.02
N GLY A 178 -4.59 6.56 -9.06
CA GLY A 178 -3.71 7.56 -9.67
C GLY A 178 -4.02 7.82 -11.16
N ARG A 179 -4.43 6.81 -11.91
CA ARG A 179 -4.84 6.97 -13.33
C ARG A 179 -6.07 7.88 -13.50
N LEU A 180 -6.91 8.04 -12.48
CA LEU A 180 -8.03 9.01 -12.51
C LEU A 180 -7.54 10.46 -12.56
N LEU A 181 -6.27 10.72 -12.21
CA LEU A 181 -5.60 12.02 -12.33
C LEU A 181 -4.95 12.22 -13.72
N GLY A 182 -5.10 11.28 -14.65
CA GLY A 182 -4.44 11.31 -15.96
C GLY A 182 -3.01 10.74 -15.95
N VAL A 183 -2.56 10.15 -14.84
CA VAL A 183 -1.27 9.46 -14.73
C VAL A 183 -1.26 8.22 -15.62
N GLN A 184 -0.15 7.98 -16.35
CA GLN A 184 -0.02 6.88 -17.31
C GLN A 184 0.99 5.80 -16.96
#